data_AF-A0A0F4YSV3-F1
#
_entry.id   AF-A0A0F4YSV3-F1
#
_cell.length_a   1.000
_cell.length_b   1.000
_cell.length_c   1.000
_cell.angle_alpha   90.00
_cell.angle_beta   90.00
_cell.angle_gamma   90.00
#
_symmetry.space_group_name_H-M   'P 1'
#
loop_
_entity.id
_entity.type
_entity.pdbx_description
1 polymer ?
#
loop_
_entity_poly.entity_id
_entity_poly.type
_entity_poly.pdbx_seq_one_letter_code
_entity_poly.pdbx_strand_id
1 'polypeptide(L)'
;YDPEFTENHTLEAQSDWTKSLVHAFLRGPWPFNPDSQRELHQLHLNVERIRVPEVVFQPSIAGVDQAGIIEIAADILNQRFSAEEDRARLLRDVFLTGGHTLFQGFDDRVRNELRCILPIEAQLSVRRAADPVLDAWKGAAQWASGPDLATASITRQDFLEKGSEYLKEHDLGNVTSV
;
A
#
# COMPACT_ATOMS: atom_id res chain seq x y z
N TYR A 1 -24.20 43.36 -17.98
CA TYR A 1 -23.38 44.54 -18.30
C TYR A 1 -23.39 45.40 -17.06
N ASP A 2 -22.28 45.41 -16.33
CA ASP A 2 -22.11 46.22 -15.13
C ASP A 2 -21.36 47.50 -15.53
N PRO A 3 -22.02 48.67 -15.53
CA PRO A 3 -21.39 49.92 -15.96
C PRO A 3 -20.27 50.40 -15.01
N GLU A 4 -20.19 49.87 -13.79
CA GLU A 4 -19.12 50.18 -12.82
C GLU A 4 -17.91 49.23 -12.97
N PHE A 5 -17.97 48.22 -13.84
CA PHE A 5 -16.87 47.28 -14.03
C PHE A 5 -15.74 47.92 -14.83
N THR A 6 -14.63 48.23 -14.16
CA THR A 6 -13.43 48.82 -14.75
C THR A 6 -12.31 47.78 -14.95
N GLU A 7 -11.30 48.12 -15.76
CA GLU A 7 -10.11 47.31 -15.97
C GLU A 7 -9.36 47.02 -14.65
N ASN A 8 -9.38 47.96 -13.71
CA ASN A 8 -8.77 47.80 -12.38
C ASN A 8 -9.38 46.63 -11.60
N HIS A 9 -10.70 46.41 -11.70
CA HIS A 9 -11.35 45.25 -11.07
C HIS A 9 -10.83 43.91 -11.63
N THR A 10 -10.41 43.90 -12.90
CA THR A 10 -9.80 42.71 -13.52
C THR A 10 -8.40 42.44 -12.96
N LEU A 11 -7.60 43.50 -12.76
CA LEU A 11 -6.26 43.39 -12.18
C LEU A 11 -6.29 43.00 -10.69
N GLU A 12 -7.22 43.57 -9.92
CA GLU A 12 -7.44 43.20 -8.51
C GLU A 12 -7.91 41.75 -8.37
N ALA A 13 -8.78 41.28 -9.27
CA ALA A 13 -9.19 39.89 -9.28
C ALA A 13 -8.04 38.92 -9.63
N GLN A 14 -7.05 39.37 -10.41
CA GLN A 14 -5.86 38.59 -10.74
C GLN A 14 -4.85 38.52 -9.59
N SER A 15 -4.79 39.54 -8.74
CA SER A 15 -3.87 39.61 -7.58
C SER A 15 -4.48 39.05 -6.28
N ASP A 16 -5.78 38.77 -6.28
CA ASP A 16 -6.51 38.19 -5.15
C ASP A 16 -6.10 36.73 -4.89
N TRP A 17 -5.37 36.51 -3.80
CA TRP A 17 -4.91 35.20 -3.38
C TRP A 17 -6.06 34.23 -3.06
N THR A 18 -7.25 34.74 -2.69
CA THR A 18 -8.40 33.89 -2.34
C THR A 18 -8.93 33.12 -3.56
N LYS A 19 -8.66 33.62 -4.77
CA LYS A 19 -9.00 32.98 -6.04
C LYS A 19 -7.88 32.08 -6.58
N SER A 20 -6.70 32.09 -5.95
CA SER A 20 -5.54 31.34 -6.40
C SER A 20 -5.55 29.90 -5.85
N LEU A 21 -5.71 28.93 -6.76
CA LEU A 21 -5.54 27.50 -6.42
C LEU A 21 -4.12 27.18 -5.96
N VAL A 22 -3.11 27.91 -6.47
CA VAL A 22 -1.72 27.74 -6.03
C VAL A 22 -1.57 28.18 -4.57
N HIS A 23 -2.19 29.29 -4.17
CA HIS A 23 -2.22 29.70 -2.77
C HIS A 23 -2.92 28.67 -1.91
N ALA A 24 -4.13 28.24 -2.31
CA ALA A 24 -4.88 27.22 -1.58
C ALA A 24 -4.08 25.91 -1.42
N PHE A 25 -3.34 25.50 -2.45
CA PHE A 25 -2.50 24.31 -2.42
C PHE A 25 -1.25 24.47 -1.54
N LEU A 26 -0.57 25.62 -1.59
CA LEU A 26 0.68 25.81 -0.84
C LEU A 26 0.47 26.25 0.61
N ARG A 27 -0.63 26.99 0.89
CA ARG A 27 -0.87 27.72 2.15
C ARG A 27 -2.23 27.43 2.78
N GLY A 28 -3.12 26.72 2.08
CA GLY A 28 -4.48 26.46 2.56
C GLY A 28 -5.43 27.66 2.40
N PRO A 29 -6.58 27.65 3.09
CA PRO A 29 -7.63 28.67 2.91
C PRO A 29 -7.36 29.99 3.65
N TRP A 30 -6.20 30.11 4.30
CA TRP A 30 -5.89 31.22 5.19
C TRP A 30 -4.99 32.26 4.51
N PRO A 31 -5.07 33.54 4.94
CA PRO A 31 -4.09 34.54 4.54
C PRO A 31 -2.67 34.12 4.96
N PHE A 32 -1.66 34.59 4.24
CA PHE A 32 -0.26 34.30 4.51
C PHE A 32 0.50 35.59 4.83
N ASN A 33 1.22 35.63 5.95
CA ASN A 33 2.11 36.71 6.32
C ASN A 33 3.58 36.33 6.06
N PRO A 34 4.24 36.92 5.04
CA PRO A 34 5.62 36.60 4.70
C PRO A 34 6.64 37.01 5.77
N ASP A 35 6.31 37.95 6.65
CA ASP A 35 7.22 38.42 7.71
C ASP A 35 7.18 37.52 8.97
N SER A 36 6.20 36.64 9.06
CA SER A 36 6.02 35.71 10.17
C SER A 36 6.92 34.49 9.99
N GLN A 37 8.01 34.42 10.76
CA GLN A 37 8.89 33.23 10.78
C GLN A 37 8.12 31.95 11.07
N ARG A 38 7.09 32.00 11.92
CA ARG A 38 6.23 30.85 12.22
C ARG A 38 5.45 30.36 11.01
N GLU A 39 4.99 31.25 10.13
CA GLU A 39 4.22 30.88 8.94
C GLU A 39 5.12 30.45 7.78
N LEU A 40 6.35 30.97 7.72
CA LEU A 40 7.34 30.53 6.75
C LEU A 40 7.73 29.05 6.95
N HIS A 41 7.80 28.57 8.19
CA HIS A 41 8.22 27.21 8.53
C HIS A 41 7.05 26.23 8.74
N GLN A 42 6.03 26.29 7.87
CA GLN A 42 4.89 25.36 7.86
C GLN A 42 4.85 24.55 6.57
N LEU A 43 4.47 23.26 6.71
CA LEU A 43 4.20 22.37 5.59
C LEU A 43 2.71 22.05 5.56
N HIS A 44 2.05 22.40 4.46
CA HIS A 44 0.64 22.09 4.23
C HIS A 44 0.55 20.79 3.45
N LEU A 45 -0.26 19.85 3.95
CA LEU A 45 -0.56 18.59 3.28
C LEU A 45 -2.03 18.60 2.84
N ASN A 46 -2.25 18.47 1.54
CA ASN A 46 -3.55 18.42 0.89
C ASN A 46 -3.76 17.04 0.27
N VAL A 47 -3.57 16.95 -1.05
CA VAL A 47 -3.79 15.73 -1.84
C VAL A 47 -2.78 14.64 -1.50
N GLU A 48 -1.62 14.99 -0.92
CA GLU A 48 -0.56 14.05 -0.56
C GLU A 48 -1.07 12.94 0.36
N ARG A 49 -2.02 13.28 1.26
CA ARG A 49 -2.59 12.33 2.24
C ARG A 49 -3.34 11.17 1.61
N ILE A 50 -3.89 11.36 0.40
CA ILE A 50 -4.62 10.32 -0.36
C ILE A 50 -3.81 9.83 -1.55
N ARG A 51 -3.02 10.69 -2.18
CA ARG A 51 -2.27 10.38 -3.40
C ARG A 51 -1.08 9.46 -3.13
N VAL A 52 -0.40 9.64 -2.00
CA VAL A 52 0.77 8.81 -1.64
C VAL A 52 0.38 7.35 -1.40
N PRO A 53 -0.63 7.01 -0.55
CA PRO A 53 -1.02 5.61 -0.35
C PRO A 53 -1.71 4.99 -1.58
N GLU A 54 -2.26 5.79 -2.51
CA GLU A 54 -2.89 5.28 -3.73
C GLU A 54 -1.89 4.59 -4.67
N VAL A 55 -0.58 4.90 -4.58
CA VAL A 55 0.46 4.33 -5.47
C VAL A 55 0.48 2.80 -5.45
N VAL A 56 0.09 2.15 -4.35
CA VAL A 56 0.03 0.68 -4.27
C VAL A 56 -1.13 0.11 -5.09
N PHE A 57 -2.21 0.87 -5.27
CA PHE A 57 -3.35 0.51 -6.11
C PHE A 57 -3.18 1.01 -7.56
N GLN A 58 -2.53 2.16 -7.74
CA GLN A 58 -2.28 2.80 -9.03
C GLN A 58 -0.81 3.27 -9.14
N PRO A 59 0.14 2.36 -9.43
CA PRO A 59 1.58 2.68 -9.47
C PRO A 59 1.94 3.74 -10.51
N SER A 60 1.15 3.85 -11.59
CA SER A 60 1.35 4.81 -12.68
C SER A 60 1.34 6.28 -12.23
N ILE A 61 0.68 6.62 -11.11
CA ILE A 61 0.68 7.99 -10.54
C ILE A 61 2.11 8.43 -10.15
N ALA A 62 2.96 7.47 -9.78
CA ALA A 62 4.37 7.68 -9.46
C ALA A 62 5.31 7.38 -10.64
N GLY A 63 4.77 7.10 -11.83
CA GLY A 63 5.57 6.73 -13.01
C GLY A 63 6.17 5.33 -12.94
N VAL A 64 5.64 4.45 -12.09
CA VAL A 64 6.08 3.06 -11.98
C VAL A 64 5.27 2.21 -12.95
N ASP A 65 5.94 1.57 -13.91
CA ASP A 65 5.34 0.69 -14.91
C ASP A 65 5.12 -0.73 -14.34
N GLN A 66 4.20 -0.82 -13.38
CA GLN A 66 3.77 -2.05 -12.73
C GLN A 66 2.27 -2.05 -12.49
N ALA A 67 1.68 -3.23 -12.43
CA ALA A 67 0.29 -3.43 -12.06
C ALA A 67 0.05 -3.10 -10.58
N GLY A 68 -1.15 -2.61 -10.26
CA GLY A 68 -1.57 -2.40 -8.87
C GLY A 68 -1.84 -3.71 -8.14
N ILE A 69 -1.89 -3.67 -6.80
CA ILE A 69 -2.05 -4.90 -6.00
C ILE A 69 -3.34 -5.67 -6.32
N ILE A 70 -4.42 -4.98 -6.69
CA ILE A 70 -5.70 -5.60 -7.03
C ILE A 70 -5.61 -6.31 -8.38
N GLU A 71 -4.98 -5.69 -9.37
CA GLU A 71 -4.76 -6.30 -10.68
C GLU A 71 -3.87 -7.55 -10.57
N ILE A 72 -2.80 -7.47 -9.77
CA ILE A 72 -1.94 -8.63 -9.48
C ILE A 72 -2.75 -9.74 -8.78
N ALA A 73 -3.56 -9.40 -7.78
CA ALA A 73 -4.41 -10.38 -7.11
C ALA A 73 -5.43 -11.02 -8.07
N ALA A 74 -6.02 -10.23 -8.96
CA ALA A 74 -6.94 -10.68 -10.00
C ALA A 74 -6.28 -11.64 -10.98
N ASP A 75 -5.07 -11.30 -11.46
CA ASP A 75 -4.27 -12.14 -12.35
C ASP A 75 -3.97 -13.49 -11.71
N ILE A 76 -3.49 -13.47 -10.47
CA ILE A 76 -3.19 -14.69 -9.70
C ILE A 76 -4.44 -15.56 -9.58
N LEU A 77 -5.57 -14.98 -9.11
CA LEU A 77 -6.80 -15.72 -8.88
C LEU A 77 -7.42 -16.29 -10.16
N ASN A 78 -7.40 -15.54 -11.27
CA ASN A 78 -8.13 -15.91 -12.48
C ASN A 78 -7.28 -16.68 -13.50
N GLN A 79 -5.97 -16.44 -13.55
CA GLN A 79 -5.11 -16.98 -14.61
C GLN A 79 -4.16 -18.08 -14.11
N ARG A 80 -3.78 -18.07 -12.83
CA ARG A 80 -2.75 -18.99 -12.30
C ARG A 80 -3.34 -20.21 -11.60
N PHE A 81 -4.58 -20.14 -11.16
CA PHE A 81 -5.32 -21.27 -10.59
C PHE A 81 -6.43 -21.70 -11.54
N SER A 82 -6.29 -22.91 -12.11
CA SER A 82 -7.27 -23.45 -13.06
C SER A 82 -8.50 -24.06 -12.38
N ALA A 83 -8.33 -24.67 -11.21
CA ALA A 83 -9.42 -25.29 -10.47
C ALA A 83 -10.31 -24.23 -9.78
N GLU A 84 -11.63 -24.42 -9.85
CA GLU A 84 -12.59 -23.55 -9.16
C GLU A 84 -12.53 -23.72 -7.64
N GLU A 85 -12.29 -24.94 -7.15
CA GLU A 85 -12.20 -25.18 -5.71
C GLU A 85 -11.01 -24.46 -5.08
N ASP A 86 -9.86 -24.42 -5.74
CA ASP A 86 -8.66 -23.75 -5.23
C ASP A 86 -8.87 -22.23 -5.14
N ARG A 87 -9.47 -21.64 -6.19
CA ARG A 87 -9.85 -20.23 -6.18
C ARG A 87 -10.81 -19.92 -5.03
N ALA A 88 -11.83 -20.75 -4.84
CA ALA A 88 -12.76 -20.60 -3.73
C ALA A 88 -12.07 -20.73 -2.36
N ARG A 89 -11.09 -21.62 -2.21
CA ARG A 89 -10.31 -21.78 -0.97
C ARG A 89 -9.47 -20.54 -0.65
N LEU A 90 -8.81 -19.95 -1.65
CA LEU A 90 -8.00 -18.74 -1.47
C LEU A 90 -8.86 -17.54 -1.04
N LEU A 91 -10.06 -17.40 -1.61
CA LEU A 91 -10.97 -16.29 -1.32
C LEU A 91 -11.60 -16.35 0.09
N ARG A 92 -11.64 -17.54 0.71
CA ARG A 92 -12.14 -17.71 2.09
C ARG A 92 -11.27 -17.03 3.13
N ASP A 93 -10.01 -16.75 2.84
CA ASP A 93 -9.12 -16.06 3.78
C ASP A 93 -8.03 -15.24 3.08
N VAL A 94 -8.40 -14.03 2.64
CA VAL A 94 -7.44 -13.03 2.18
C VAL A 94 -6.91 -12.29 3.41
N PHE A 95 -5.70 -12.67 3.84
CA PHE A 95 -5.06 -12.13 5.03
C PHE A 95 -4.10 -11.00 4.72
N LEU A 96 -4.40 -9.79 5.20
CA LEU A 96 -3.57 -8.60 5.04
C LEU A 96 -2.51 -8.52 6.15
N THR A 97 -1.24 -8.43 5.77
CA THR A 97 -0.10 -8.30 6.68
C THR A 97 0.89 -7.26 6.18
N GLY A 98 1.80 -6.81 7.06
CA GLY A 98 2.77 -5.76 6.79
C GLY A 98 2.27 -4.35 7.14
N GLY A 99 3.19 -3.47 7.53
CA GLY A 99 2.88 -2.15 8.07
C GLY A 99 2.11 -1.20 7.11
N HIS A 100 2.25 -1.39 5.79
CA HIS A 100 1.54 -0.57 4.81
C HIS A 100 0.01 -0.80 4.83
N THR A 101 -0.45 -1.92 5.39
CA THR A 101 -1.88 -2.21 5.53
C THR A 101 -2.57 -1.39 6.63
N LEU A 102 -1.81 -0.61 7.40
CA LEU A 102 -2.33 0.21 8.51
C LEU A 102 -3.02 1.50 8.06
N PHE A 103 -2.99 1.84 6.76
CA PHE A 103 -3.74 2.99 6.26
C PHE A 103 -5.24 2.83 6.54
N GLN A 104 -5.88 3.93 6.91
CA GLN A 104 -7.32 3.96 7.15
C GLN A 104 -8.08 3.58 5.88
N GLY A 105 -9.00 2.62 5.99
CA GLY A 105 -9.82 2.16 4.86
C GLY A 105 -9.11 1.21 3.89
N PHE A 106 -7.88 0.77 4.17
CA PHE A 106 -7.14 -0.14 3.28
C PHE A 106 -7.88 -1.47 3.10
N ASP A 107 -8.33 -2.09 4.19
CA ASP A 107 -9.03 -3.37 4.20
C ASP A 107 -10.34 -3.30 3.39
N ASP A 108 -11.10 -2.21 3.56
CA ASP A 108 -12.34 -1.96 2.83
C ASP A 108 -12.07 -1.71 1.34
N ARG A 109 -11.02 -0.97 1.01
CA ARG A 109 -10.60 -0.74 -0.38
C ARG A 109 -10.26 -2.06 -1.07
N VAL A 110 -9.44 -2.90 -0.45
CA VAL A 110 -9.09 -4.23 -0.98
C VAL A 110 -10.33 -5.10 -1.13
N ARG A 111 -11.20 -5.16 -0.11
CA ARG A 111 -12.44 -5.95 -0.17
C ARG A 111 -13.35 -5.50 -1.31
N ASN A 112 -13.57 -4.21 -1.44
CA ASN A 112 -14.48 -3.66 -2.46
C ASN A 112 -13.94 -3.90 -3.87
N GLU A 113 -12.65 -3.65 -4.10
CA GLU A 113 -12.04 -3.86 -5.41
C GLU A 113 -11.98 -5.34 -5.80
N LEU A 114 -11.59 -6.24 -4.88
CA LEU A 114 -11.65 -7.68 -5.13
C LEU A 114 -13.09 -8.16 -5.38
N ARG A 115 -14.08 -7.61 -4.65
CA ARG A 115 -15.49 -7.97 -4.85
C ARG A 115 -15.98 -7.60 -6.26
N CYS A 116 -15.50 -6.50 -6.83
CA CYS A 116 -15.86 -6.05 -8.18
C CYS A 116 -15.37 -6.98 -9.30
N ILE A 117 -14.31 -7.75 -9.08
CA ILE A 117 -13.72 -8.64 -10.08
C ILE A 117 -14.18 -10.10 -9.94
N LEU A 118 -14.92 -10.43 -8.88
CA LEU A 118 -15.34 -11.80 -8.56
C LEU A 118 -16.80 -12.07 -8.93
N PRO A 119 -17.17 -13.33 -9.30
CA PRO A 119 -18.57 -13.75 -9.51
C PRO A 119 -19.42 -13.54 -8.27
N ILE A 120 -20.69 -13.13 -8.41
CA ILE A 120 -21.53 -12.64 -7.29
C ILE A 120 -21.64 -13.65 -6.12
N GLU A 121 -21.62 -14.94 -6.43
CA GLU A 121 -21.71 -16.06 -5.48
C GLU A 121 -20.41 -16.34 -4.72
N ALA A 122 -19.27 -15.82 -5.18
CA ALA A 122 -17.97 -16.05 -4.56
C ALA A 122 -17.94 -15.49 -3.13
N GLN A 123 -17.55 -16.34 -2.18
CA GLN A 123 -17.38 -15.93 -0.79
C GLN A 123 -15.99 -15.32 -0.60
N LEU A 124 -15.97 -14.00 -0.36
CA LEU A 124 -14.75 -13.25 -0.09
C LEU A 124 -14.69 -12.87 1.40
N SER A 125 -13.62 -13.29 2.08
CA SER A 125 -13.29 -12.82 3.43
C SER A 125 -11.94 -12.14 3.40
N VAL A 126 -11.92 -10.87 3.80
CA VAL A 126 -10.69 -10.09 3.95
C VAL A 126 -10.54 -9.73 5.41
N ARG A 127 -9.44 -10.15 6.02
CA ARG A 127 -9.08 -9.82 7.40
C ARG A 127 -7.62 -9.37 7.47
N ARG A 128 -7.28 -8.60 8.50
CA ARG A 128 -5.92 -8.10 8.71
C ARG A 128 -5.29 -8.77 9.95
N ALA A 129 -3.97 -8.83 9.97
CA ALA A 129 -3.19 -9.21 11.14
C ALA A 129 -3.56 -8.34 12.35
N ALA A 130 -3.46 -8.92 13.55
CA ALA A 130 -3.73 -8.20 14.80
C ALA A 130 -2.64 -7.15 15.06
N ASP A 131 -1.39 -7.51 14.74
CA ASP A 131 -0.24 -6.60 14.78
C ASP A 131 0.58 -6.78 13.48
N PRO A 132 0.19 -6.08 12.39
CA PRO A 132 0.79 -6.23 11.07
C PRO A 132 2.28 -5.90 11.00
N VAL A 133 2.84 -5.26 12.03
CA VAL A 133 4.25 -4.88 12.10
C VAL A 133 5.07 -5.95 12.82
N LEU A 134 4.56 -6.51 13.93
CA LEU A 134 5.32 -7.45 14.76
C LEU A 134 4.95 -8.92 14.56
N ASP A 135 3.80 -9.24 13.97
CA ASP A 135 3.34 -10.63 13.85
C ASP A 135 4.27 -11.50 12.99
N ALA A 136 4.99 -10.91 12.02
CA ALA A 136 6.03 -11.61 11.28
C ALA A 136 7.17 -12.09 12.20
N TRP A 137 7.65 -11.22 13.10
CA TRP A 137 8.68 -11.58 14.08
C TRP A 137 8.15 -12.57 15.13
N LYS A 138 6.94 -12.33 15.66
CA LYS A 138 6.31 -13.23 16.64
C LYS A 138 6.10 -14.63 16.06
N GLY A 139 5.66 -14.72 14.81
CA GLY A 139 5.48 -15.99 14.11
C GLY A 139 6.80 -16.77 13.97
N ALA A 140 7.88 -16.09 13.56
CA ALA A 140 9.21 -16.69 13.48
C ALA A 140 9.74 -17.12 14.85
N ALA A 141 9.56 -16.29 15.89
CA ALA A 141 9.98 -16.62 17.26
C ALA A 141 9.22 -17.83 17.82
N GLN A 142 7.91 -17.91 17.56
CA GLN A 142 7.09 -19.05 17.93
C GLN A 142 7.54 -20.31 17.18
N TRP A 143 7.75 -20.23 15.87
CA TRP A 143 8.21 -21.36 15.05
C TRP A 143 9.60 -21.85 15.48
N ALA A 144 10.53 -20.93 15.75
CA ALA A 144 11.89 -21.27 16.20
C ALA A 144 11.93 -21.93 17.59
N SER A 145 10.89 -21.73 18.41
CA SER A 145 10.75 -22.40 19.71
C SER A 145 10.21 -23.84 19.57
N GLY A 146 9.79 -24.24 18.37
CA GLY A 146 9.27 -25.56 18.06
C GLY A 146 10.35 -26.59 17.71
N PRO A 147 9.96 -27.88 17.56
CA PRO A 147 10.88 -28.97 17.24
C PRO A 147 11.45 -28.88 15.82
N ASP A 148 10.73 -28.22 14.90
CA ASP A 148 11.07 -28.15 13.47
C ASP A 148 12.33 -27.31 13.19
N LEU A 149 12.77 -26.49 14.15
CA LEU A 149 13.99 -25.70 14.00
C LEU A 149 15.21 -26.60 13.78
N ALA A 150 15.29 -27.73 14.48
CA ALA A 150 16.41 -28.66 14.32
C ALA A 150 16.46 -29.24 12.90
N THR A 151 15.29 -29.54 12.32
CA THR A 151 15.17 -30.08 10.97
C THR A 151 15.32 -29.03 9.89
N ALA A 152 15.06 -27.75 10.16
CA ALA A 152 15.17 -26.67 9.17
C ALA A 152 16.48 -25.87 9.25
N SER A 153 17.23 -25.96 10.35
CA SER A 153 18.49 -25.24 10.53
C SER A 153 19.66 -25.84 9.74
N ILE A 154 20.63 -24.97 9.42
CA ILE A 154 21.91 -25.30 8.80
C ILE A 154 22.98 -25.22 9.87
N THR A 155 23.68 -26.32 10.13
CA THR A 155 24.74 -26.35 11.14
C THR A 155 26.04 -25.75 10.59
N ARG A 156 26.99 -25.43 11.48
CA ARG A 156 28.33 -25.02 11.07
C ARG A 156 29.02 -26.06 10.19
N GLN A 157 28.79 -27.35 10.47
CA GLN A 157 29.36 -28.43 9.67
C GLN A 157 28.73 -28.47 8.28
N ASP A 158 27.40 -28.39 8.18
CA ASP A 158 26.70 -28.31 6.89
C ASP A 158 27.24 -27.17 6.02
N PHE A 159 27.46 -25.99 6.62
CA PHE A 159 27.99 -24.83 5.89
C PHE A 159 29.42 -25.06 5.39
N LEU A 160 30.29 -25.67 6.20
CA LEU A 160 31.68 -25.95 5.80
C LEU A 160 31.78 -27.00 4.69
N GLU A 161 30.83 -27.95 4.66
CA GLU A 161 30.81 -29.03 3.66
C GLU A 161 30.10 -28.61 2.35
N LYS A 162 28.98 -27.90 2.46
CA LYS A 162 28.09 -27.59 1.34
C LYS A 162 28.27 -26.17 0.78
N GLY A 163 28.97 -25.31 1.51
CA GLY A 163 29.26 -23.94 1.11
C GLY A 163 28.14 -22.94 1.42
N SER A 164 28.35 -21.69 1.00
CA SER A 164 27.49 -20.56 1.36
C SER A 164 26.17 -20.47 0.60
N GLU A 165 26.06 -21.16 -0.54
CA GLU A 165 24.85 -21.16 -1.36
C GLU A 165 23.88 -22.29 -0.99
N TYR A 166 24.28 -23.16 -0.05
CA TYR A 166 23.41 -24.23 0.41
C TYR A 166 22.21 -23.68 1.18
N LEU A 167 21.02 -23.95 0.65
CA LEU A 167 19.75 -23.69 1.30
C LEU A 167 19.08 -25.01 1.64
N LYS A 168 18.52 -25.10 2.83
CA LYS A 168 17.74 -26.26 3.25
C LYS A 168 16.30 -26.07 2.80
N GLU A 169 15.77 -27.08 2.13
CA GLU A 169 14.38 -27.06 1.67
C GLU A 169 13.43 -26.97 2.87
N HIS A 170 12.49 -26.04 2.80
CA HIS A 170 11.54 -25.75 3.85
C HIS A 170 10.29 -25.11 3.24
N ASP A 171 9.10 -25.48 3.72
CA ASP A 171 7.81 -25.01 3.16
C ASP A 171 7.62 -23.50 3.21
N LEU A 172 8.32 -22.82 4.13
CA LEU A 172 8.32 -21.35 4.27
C LEU A 172 9.54 -20.68 3.62
N GLY A 173 10.45 -21.46 3.05
CA GLY A 173 11.70 -20.99 2.43
C GLY A 173 11.54 -20.67 0.95
N ASN A 174 12.59 -20.11 0.35
CA ASN A 174 12.67 -19.97 -1.10
C ASN A 174 12.98 -21.32 -1.75
N VAL A 175 12.65 -21.45 -3.03
CA VAL A 175 13.01 -22.63 -3.84
C VAL A 175 14.52 -22.81 -3.81
N THR A 176 14.96 -24.02 -3.46
CA THR A 176 16.36 -24.42 -3.56
C THR A 176 16.65 -24.76 -5.03
N SER A 177 17.59 -24.07 -5.65
CA SER A 177 18.03 -24.38 -7.01
C SER A 177 18.43 -25.86 -7.10
N VAL A 178 17.77 -26.61 -7.98
CA VAL A 178 18.16 -27.98 -8.37
C VAL A 178 19.26 -27.89 -9.43
#